data_AF-A0A397UZ59-F1
#
_entry.id   AF-A0A397UZ59-F1
#
_cell.length_a   1.000
_cell.length_b   1.000
_cell.length_c   1.000
_cell.angle_alpha   90.00
_cell.angle_beta   90.00
_cell.angle_gamma   90.00
#
_symmetry.space_group_name_H-M   'P 1'
#
loop_
_entity.id
_entity.type
_entity.pdbx_description
1 polymer ?
#
loop_
_entity_poly.entity_id
_entity_poly.type
_entity_poly.pdbx_seq_one_letter_code
_entity_poly.pdbx_strand_id
1 'polypeptide(L)'
;MWEILYGKPVPFDLNSKLQSKLQFQIQVCGGLRPHIYENTAKCYADLIKKCWNTDPKERPTATEICDVFAEWQNNQSILSELSESDEKLQNIKNEDMHVYIVSHYKSCFILSNNDDKG
;
A
#
# COMPACT_ATOMS: atom_id res chain seq x y z
N MET A 1 -2.37 1.13 1.39
CA MET A 1 -1.74 2.40 1.85
C MET A 1 -0.47 2.70 1.06
N TRP A 2 0.55 1.83 1.06
CA TRP A 2 1.77 2.05 0.27
C TRP A 2 1.51 2.28 -1.23
N GLU A 3 0.71 1.42 -1.86
CA GLU A 3 0.40 1.54 -3.30
C GLU A 3 -0.39 2.82 -3.64
N ILE A 4 -1.25 3.27 -2.71
CA ILE A 4 -2.01 4.52 -2.87
C ILE A 4 -1.05 5.71 -2.80
N LEU A 5 -0.14 5.71 -1.82
CA LEU A 5 0.82 6.79 -1.61
C LEU A 5 1.73 7.00 -2.82
N TYR A 6 2.29 5.91 -3.36
CA TYR A 6 3.25 5.98 -4.45
C TYR A 6 2.61 5.84 -5.84
N GLY A 7 1.32 5.53 -5.92
CA GLY A 7 0.62 5.36 -7.19
C GLY A 7 1.14 4.21 -8.04
N LYS A 8 1.87 3.26 -7.45
CA LYS A 8 2.49 2.12 -8.14
C LYS A 8 2.28 0.82 -7.36
N PRO A 9 2.17 -0.34 -8.04
CA PRO A 9 2.08 -1.62 -7.35
C PRO A 9 3.34 -1.86 -6.53
N VAL A 10 3.21 -2.62 -5.44
CA VAL A 10 4.38 -3.07 -4.70
C VAL A 10 5.28 -3.87 -5.67
N PRO A 11 6.57 -3.49 -5.85
CA PRO A 11 7.44 -4.19 -6.78
C PRO A 11 7.58 -5.65 -6.36
N PHE A 12 7.22 -6.55 -7.27
CA PHE A 12 7.25 -7.99 -7.07
C PHE A 12 7.96 -8.62 -8.26
N ASP A 13 9.20 -9.05 -8.06
CA ASP A 13 9.98 -9.72 -9.09
C ASP A 13 9.76 -11.24 -9.02
N LEU A 14 9.16 -11.81 -10.07
CA LEU A 14 8.74 -13.20 -10.13
C LEU A 14 9.53 -14.01 -11.15
N ASN A 15 10.85 -14.14 -10.92
CA ASN A 15 11.71 -14.84 -11.88
C ASN A 15 11.42 -16.35 -12.04
N SER A 16 10.65 -17.01 -11.15
CA SER A 16 10.09 -18.36 -11.41
C SER A 16 8.79 -18.63 -10.61
N LYS A 17 7.65 -18.80 -11.29
CA LYS A 17 6.27 -18.64 -10.74
C LYS A 17 5.91 -19.34 -9.41
N LEU A 18 6.49 -20.49 -9.07
CA LEU A 18 6.08 -21.28 -7.90
C LEU A 18 7.10 -21.26 -6.76
N GLN A 19 8.40 -21.33 -7.06
CA GLN A 19 9.46 -21.20 -6.05
C GLN A 19 9.50 -19.77 -5.47
N SER A 20 9.20 -18.78 -6.30
CA SER A 20 9.18 -17.37 -5.89
C SER A 20 8.02 -17.01 -4.94
N LYS A 21 6.83 -17.61 -5.05
CA LYS A 21 5.70 -17.26 -4.17
C LYS A 21 5.94 -17.69 -2.72
N LEU A 22 6.37 -18.94 -2.53
CA LEU A 22 6.69 -19.45 -1.19
C LEU A 22 7.89 -18.72 -0.59
N GLN A 23 8.95 -18.51 -1.38
CA GLN A 23 10.12 -17.74 -0.96
C GLN A 23 9.75 -16.32 -0.54
N PHE A 24 8.88 -15.65 -1.30
CA PHE A 24 8.39 -14.32 -0.97
C PHE A 24 7.57 -14.31 0.33
N GLN A 25 6.67 -15.28 0.51
CA GLN A 25 5.92 -15.42 1.77
C GLN A 25 6.88 -15.58 2.96
N ILE A 26 7.94 -16.38 2.82
CA ILE A 26 8.96 -16.55 3.86
C ILE A 26 9.69 -15.22 4.12
N GLN A 27 10.07 -14.47 3.08
CA GLN A 27 10.70 -13.16 3.23
C GLN A 27 9.78 -12.15 3.94
N VAL A 28 8.49 -12.11 3.59
CA VAL A 28 7.49 -11.24 4.25
C VAL A 28 7.32 -11.63 5.72
N CYS A 29 7.25 -12.92 6.03
CA CYS A 29 7.25 -13.43 7.41
C CYS A 29 8.56 -13.08 8.14
N GLY A 30 9.69 -13.06 7.42
CA GLY A 30 10.99 -12.60 7.90
C GLY A 30 11.14 -11.08 8.02
N GLY A 31 10.09 -10.31 7.74
CA GLY A 31 10.09 -8.86 7.92
C GLY A 31 10.36 -8.04 6.66
N LEU A 32 10.43 -8.66 5.47
CA LEU A 32 10.51 -7.91 4.22
C LEU A 32 9.31 -6.97 4.09
N ARG A 33 9.57 -5.68 3.91
CA ARG A 33 8.56 -4.64 3.68
C ARG A 33 8.99 -3.73 2.52
N PRO A 34 8.03 -3.15 1.79
CA PRO A 34 8.31 -2.11 0.82
C PRO A 34 9.09 -0.92 1.42
N HIS A 35 9.98 -0.33 0.63
CA HIS A 35 10.74 0.86 1.02
C HIS A 35 9.81 2.06 1.20
N ILE A 36 10.02 2.85 2.26
CA ILE A 36 9.35 4.14 2.46
C ILE A 36 10.37 5.22 2.17
N TYR A 37 10.10 6.05 1.17
CA TYR A 37 10.99 7.14 0.76
C TYR A 37 11.05 8.24 1.83
N GLU A 38 12.21 8.88 1.98
CA GLU A 38 12.46 9.90 3.01
C GLU A 38 11.51 11.10 2.93
N ASN A 39 11.04 11.44 1.73
CA ASN A 39 10.08 12.52 1.49
C ASN A 39 8.64 12.18 1.95
N THR A 40 8.38 10.97 2.45
CA THR A 40 7.07 10.57 2.98
C THR A 40 6.79 11.28 4.30
N ALA A 41 5.61 11.91 4.43
CA ALA A 41 5.14 12.50 5.67
C ALA A 41 5.28 11.50 6.81
N LYS A 42 5.82 11.95 7.94
CA LYS A 42 6.21 11.10 9.05
C LYS A 42 4.99 10.40 9.64
N CYS A 43 3.89 11.12 9.81
CA CYS A 43 2.62 10.58 10.29
C CYS A 43 2.10 9.42 9.42
N TYR A 44 2.20 9.55 8.10
CA TYR A 44 1.77 8.49 7.18
C TYR A 44 2.74 7.31 7.17
N ALA A 45 4.06 7.57 7.18
CA ALA A 45 5.09 6.54 7.27
C ALA A 45 4.93 5.68 8.54
N ASP A 46 4.69 6.32 9.67
CA ASP A 46 4.50 5.65 10.96
C ASP A 46 3.20 4.83 10.97
N LEU A 47 2.11 5.33 10.36
CA LEU A 47 0.87 4.57 10.21
C LEU A 47 1.06 3.32 9.33
N ILE A 48 1.71 3.44 8.17
CA ILE A 48 2.02 2.28 7.31
C ILE A 48 2.83 1.25 8.12
N LYS A 49 3.86 1.72 8.85
CA LYS A 49 4.71 0.87 9.71
C LYS A 49 3.92 0.10 10.75
N LYS A 50 2.97 0.76 11.42
CA LYS A 50 2.10 0.13 12.40
C LYS A 50 1.20 -0.93 11.74
N CYS A 51 0.65 -0.65 10.57
CA CYS A 51 -0.28 -1.56 9.87
C CYS A 51 0.33 -2.89 9.44
N TRP A 52 1.63 -2.90 9.13
CA TRP A 52 2.34 -4.12 8.72
C TRP A 52 3.34 -4.62 9.77
N ASN A 53 3.12 -4.30 11.04
CA ASN A 53 3.94 -4.78 12.16
C ASN A 53 4.03 -6.32 12.15
N THR A 54 5.19 -6.86 12.50
CA THR A 54 5.44 -8.30 12.59
C THR A 54 4.55 -8.94 13.65
N ASP A 55 4.35 -8.27 14.79
CA ASP A 55 3.37 -8.71 15.79
C ASP A 55 1.95 -8.28 15.36
N PRO A 56 1.02 -9.22 15.12
CA PRO A 56 -0.36 -8.88 14.76
C PRO A 56 -1.08 -8.06 15.83
N LYS A 57 -0.70 -8.17 17.11
CA LYS A 57 -1.34 -7.43 18.22
C LYS A 57 -0.99 -5.94 18.22
N GLU A 58 0.14 -5.58 17.63
CA GLU A 58 0.60 -4.20 17.51
C GLU A 58 -0.01 -3.48 16.29
N ARG A 59 -0.73 -4.22 15.43
CA ARG A 59 -1.41 -3.64 14.26
C ARG A 59 -2.68 -2.92 14.71
N PRO A 60 -2.95 -1.73 14.16
CA PRO A 60 -4.20 -1.06 14.44
C PRO A 60 -5.36 -1.81 13.79
N THR A 61 -6.49 -1.79 14.46
CA THR A 61 -7.79 -2.16 13.92
C THR A 61 -8.22 -1.19 12.82
N ALA A 62 -9.16 -1.63 11.97
CA ALA A 62 -9.73 -0.74 10.96
C ALA A 62 -10.37 0.52 11.58
N THR A 63 -11.01 0.39 12.75
CA THR A 63 -11.59 1.51 13.49
C THR A 63 -10.53 2.52 13.92
N GLU A 64 -9.43 2.06 14.52
CA GLU A 64 -8.34 2.97 14.93
C GLU A 64 -7.72 3.70 13.71
N ILE A 65 -7.61 3.03 12.55
CA ILE A 65 -7.15 3.68 11.33
C ILE A 65 -8.13 4.78 10.87
N CYS A 66 -9.44 4.52 10.93
CA CYS A 66 -10.46 5.52 10.61
C CYS A 66 -10.38 6.72 11.56
N ASP A 67 -10.19 6.48 12.86
CA ASP A 67 -10.06 7.53 13.86
C ASP A 67 -8.82 8.41 13.60
N VAL A 68 -7.68 7.79 13.26
CA VAL A 68 -6.46 8.51 12.85
C VAL A 68 -6.72 9.40 11.63
N PHE A 69 -7.40 8.89 10.60
CA PHE A 69 -7.73 9.71 9.42
C PHE A 69 -8.71 10.83 9.74
N ALA A 70 -9.68 10.61 10.63
CA ALA A 70 -10.59 11.65 11.09
C ALA A 70 -9.85 12.74 11.89
N GLU A 71 -8.87 12.38 12.71
CA GLU A 71 -8.01 13.34 13.40
C GLU A 71 -7.22 14.19 12.40
N TRP A 72 -6.60 13.57 11.40
CA TRP A 72 -5.81 14.27 10.39
C TRP A 72 -6.64 15.27 9.59
N GLN A 73 -7.88 14.92 9.24
CA GLN A 73 -8.79 15.84 8.52
C GLN A 73 -9.09 17.12 9.32
N ASN A 74 -8.99 17.07 10.64
CA ASN A 74 -9.22 18.21 11.52
C ASN A 74 -7.93 18.92 11.95
N ASN A 75 -6.75 18.45 11.51
CA ASN A 75 -5.45 19.00 11.90
C ASN A 75 -4.73 19.64 10.71
N GLN A 76 -4.78 20.98 10.64
CA GLN A 76 -4.16 21.74 9.56
C GLN A 76 -2.66 21.50 9.41
N SER A 77 -1.93 21.32 10.52
CA SER A 77 -0.49 21.05 10.46
C SER A 77 -0.18 19.73 9.76
N ILE A 78 -0.98 18.69 10.04
CA ILE A 78 -0.83 17.37 9.43
C ILE A 78 -1.20 17.44 7.94
N LEU A 79 -2.30 18.13 7.60
CA LEU A 79 -2.70 18.30 6.20
C LEU A 79 -1.63 19.02 5.38
N SER A 80 -1.00 20.06 5.94
CA SER A 80 0.13 20.75 5.29
C SER A 80 1.33 19.82 5.08
N GLU A 81 1.72 19.02 6.09
CA GLU A 81 2.81 18.05 5.98
C GLU A 81 2.51 16.99 4.89
N LEU A 82 1.29 16.47 4.86
CA LEU A 82 0.85 15.49 3.87
C LEU A 82 0.88 16.07 2.45
N SER A 83 0.44 17.32 2.27
CA SER A 83 0.46 18.01 0.97
C SER A 83 1.89 18.23 0.48
N GLU A 84 2.77 18.74 1.34
CA GLU A 84 4.18 18.97 1.00
C GLU A 84 4.90 17.66 0.64
N SER A 85 4.58 16.58 1.37
CA SER A 85 5.10 15.25 1.08
C SER A 85 4.64 14.73 -0.28
N ASP A 86 3.34 14.86 -0.62
CA ASP A 86 2.84 14.37 -1.92
C ASP A 86 3.50 15.13 -3.09
N GLU A 87 3.64 16.45 -2.99
CA GLU A 87 4.35 17.27 -4.00
C GLU A 87 5.79 16.78 -4.20
N LYS A 88 6.53 16.52 -3.12
CA LYS A 88 7.89 15.99 -3.18
C LYS A 88 7.95 14.59 -3.79
N LEU A 89 6.95 13.75 -3.53
CA LEU A 89 6.87 12.39 -4.07
C LEU A 89 6.48 12.37 -5.56
N GLN A 90 5.74 13.35 -6.07
CA GLN A 90 5.40 13.44 -7.50
C GLN A 90 6.65 13.55 -8.39
N ASN A 91 7.71 14.20 -7.91
CA ASN A 91 8.99 14.25 -8.62
C ASN A 91 9.61 12.85 -8.80
N ILE A 92 9.38 11.93 -7.86
CA ILE A 92 9.88 10.54 -7.88
C ILE A 92 8.98 9.64 -8.75
N LYS A 93 7.66 9.89 -8.75
CA LYS A 93 6.67 9.12 -9.53
C LYS A 93 6.91 9.21 -11.04
N ASN A 94 7.46 10.33 -11.52
CA ASN A 94 7.66 10.60 -12.95
C ASN A 94 8.83 9.83 -13.60
N GLU A 95 9.79 9.32 -12.82
CA GLU A 95 10.97 8.60 -13.35
C GLU A 95 10.70 7.10 -13.62
N ASP A 96 9.71 6.50 -12.97
CA ASP A 96 9.51 5.04 -12.88
C ASP A 96 8.22 4.53 -13.56
N MET A 97 7.60 5.29 -14.49
CA MET A 97 6.27 4.98 -15.03
C MET A 97 6.23 3.70 -15.90
N HIS A 98 6.27 2.53 -15.27
CA HIS A 98 5.86 1.26 -15.86
C HIS A 98 4.33 1.17 -15.81
N VAL A 99 3.75 1.25 -17.00
CA VAL A 99 2.34 1.08 -17.38
C VAL A 99 1.47 0.39 -16.32
N TYR A 100 0.52 1.16 -15.80
CA TYR A 100 -0.61 0.70 -14.98
C TYR A 100 -1.46 -0.30 -15.77
N ILE A 101 -1.17 -1.60 -15.61
CA ILE A 101 -1.98 -2.66 -16.23
C ILE A 101 -3.16 -2.99 -15.29
N VAL A 102 -4.31 -2.38 -15.57
CA VAL A 102 -5.62 -2.64 -14.93
C VAL A 102 -5.95 -4.14 -14.84
N SER A 103 -5.44 -4.97 -15.77
CA SER A 103 -5.73 -6.41 -15.79
C SER A 103 -5.16 -7.19 -14.60
N HIS A 104 -4.15 -6.68 -13.87
CA HIS A 104 -3.64 -7.34 -12.67
C HIS A 104 -4.54 -7.20 -11.44
N TYR A 105 -5.42 -6.19 -11.41
CA TYR A 105 -6.39 -5.98 -10.31
C TYR A 105 -7.78 -6.48 -10.64
N LYS A 106 -7.98 -7.08 -11.83
CA LYS A 106 -9.20 -7.80 -12.16
C LYS A 106 -9.21 -9.11 -11.37
N SER A 107 -9.68 -9.01 -10.13
CA SER A 107 -9.93 -10.13 -9.24
C SER A 107 -10.67 -11.26 -9.95
N CYS A 108 -10.11 -12.47 -9.93
CA CYS A 108 -10.77 -13.70 -10.39
C CYS A 108 -12.04 -14.05 -9.57
N PHE A 109 -12.41 -13.27 -8.55
CA PHE A 109 -13.59 -13.52 -7.72
C PHE A 109 -14.91 -13.08 -8.35
N ILE A 110 -14.91 -12.32 -9.46
CA ILE A 110 -16.13 -12.06 -10.23
C ILE A 110 -16.11 -12.92 -11.49
N LEU A 111 -16.27 -14.24 -11.31
CA LEU A 111 -17.06 -14.99 -12.27
C LEU A 111 -18.51 -14.57 -12.02
N SER A 112 -18.99 -13.64 -12.84
CA SER A 112 -20.42 -13.36 -12.97
C SER A 112 -21.09 -14.66 -13.38
N ASN A 113 -21.62 -15.41 -12.42
CA ASN A 113 -22.64 -16.42 -12.68
C ASN A 113 -23.82 -15.67 -13.28
N ASN A 114 -23.86 -15.60 -14.61
CA ASN A 114 -25.08 -15.31 -15.35
C ASN A 114 -25.78 -16.64 -15.63
N ASP A 115 -26.16 -17.34 -14.57
CA ASP A 115 -27.19 -18.38 -14.63
C ASP A 115 -28.39 -17.83 -13.88
N ASP A 116 -29.23 -17.13 -14.63
CA ASP A 116 -30.67 -16.99 -14.40
C ASP A 116 -31.28 -16.43 -15.69
N LYS A 117 -31.58 -17.32 -16.63
CA LYS A 117 -32.65 -17.11 -17.61
C LYS A 117 -33.72 -18.15 -17.30
N GLY A 118 -34.90 -17.65 -16.95
CA GLY A 118 -36.13 -18.42 -16.77
C GLY A 118 -36.69 -18.97 -18.06
#